data_AF-A0A1Q8LEF5-F1
#
_entry.id   AF-A0A1Q8LEF5-F1
#
_cell.length_a   1.000
_cell.length_b   1.000
_cell.length_c   1.000
_cell.angle_alpha   90.00
_cell.angle_beta   90.00
_cell.angle_gamma   90.00
#
_symmetry.space_group_name_H-M   'P 1'
#
loop_
_entity.id
_entity.type
_entity.pdbx_description
1 polymer ?
#
loop_
_entity_poly.entity_id
_entity_poly.type
_entity_poly.pdbx_seq_one_letter_code
_entity_poly.pdbx_strand_id
1 'polypeptide(L)'
;MSITAHWVDMEVEMLVHCLTLTFTESATTADVEAFRDAIARLPGQVGVPLRTRQGSDLGERPTNADYAVVSEFASVEDFRTYLAHPAHLAVPRDHVRSVHSVQFHVVEPD
;
A
#
# COMPACT_ATOMS: atom_id res chain seq x y z
N MET A 1 23.08 28.87 -34.30
CA MET A 1 21.73 28.36 -33.95
C MET A 1 21.91 27.41 -32.79
N SER A 2 21.55 27.85 -31.58
CA SER A 2 21.64 27.02 -30.36
C SER A 2 20.30 26.31 -30.18
N ILE A 3 20.33 24.99 -30.08
CA ILE A 3 19.15 24.19 -29.74
C ILE A 3 19.04 24.24 -28.22
N THR A 4 18.12 25.04 -27.70
CA THR A 4 17.70 24.96 -26.29
C THR A 4 16.85 23.70 -26.12
N ALA A 5 17.47 22.64 -25.58
CA ALA A 5 16.74 21.50 -25.04
C ALA A 5 15.87 22.01 -23.88
N HIS A 6 14.57 22.15 -24.13
CA HIS A 6 13.58 22.33 -23.08
C HIS A 6 13.35 20.94 -22.49
N TRP A 7 14.10 20.62 -21.44
CA TRP A 7 13.74 19.52 -20.55
C TRP A 7 12.46 19.97 -19.87
N VAL A 8 11.33 19.40 -20.29
CA VAL A 8 10.09 19.51 -19.52
C VAL A 8 10.38 18.73 -18.24
N ASP A 9 10.34 19.39 -17.10
CA ASP A 9 10.31 18.71 -15.80
C ASP A 9 9.21 17.66 -15.88
N MET A 10 9.59 16.39 -16.00
CA MET A 10 8.62 15.31 -16.16
C MET A 10 8.03 15.03 -14.78
N GLU A 11 6.93 15.70 -14.47
CA GLU A 11 6.11 15.38 -13.31
C GLU A 11 5.71 13.90 -13.37
N VAL A 12 6.20 13.10 -12.41
CA VAL A 12 5.79 11.71 -12.27
C VAL A 12 4.58 11.67 -11.36
N GLU A 13 3.41 11.40 -11.95
CA GLU A 13 2.17 11.18 -11.22
C GLU A 13 2.12 9.73 -10.74
N MET A 14 2.24 9.52 -9.43
CA MET A 14 2.14 8.20 -8.79
C MET A 14 0.80 8.02 -8.08
N LEU A 15 0.29 6.79 -8.06
CA LEU A 15 -0.88 6.44 -7.24
C LEU A 15 -0.43 5.96 -5.87
N VAL A 16 -0.89 6.64 -4.82
CA VAL A 16 -0.74 6.21 -3.43
C VAL A 16 -2.01 5.50 -2.98
N HIS A 17 -1.86 4.26 -2.53
CA HIS A 17 -2.90 3.48 -1.89
C HIS A 17 -2.65 3.43 -0.39
N CYS A 18 -3.52 4.08 0.37
CA CYS A 18 -3.56 3.98 1.83
C CYS A 18 -4.67 3.03 2.24
N LEU A 19 -4.33 2.07 3.11
CA LEU A 19 -5.23 1.13 3.71
C LEU A 19 -5.06 1.18 5.23
N THR A 20 -6.17 1.22 5.94
CA THR A 20 -6.23 1.01 7.38
C THR A 20 -7.17 -0.15 7.68
N LEU A 21 -6.87 -0.92 8.72
CA LEU A 21 -7.72 -2.02 9.14
C LEU A 21 -7.83 -2.13 10.65
N THR A 22 -8.93 -2.74 11.08
CA THR A 22 -9.10 -3.19 12.47
C THR A 22 -9.16 -4.71 12.45
N PHE A 23 -8.46 -5.34 13.38
CA PHE A 23 -8.51 -6.77 13.60
C PHE A 23 -9.75 -7.18 14.38
N THR A 24 -10.10 -8.46 14.35
CA THR A 24 -11.12 -9.03 15.24
C THR A 24 -10.62 -9.05 16.67
N GLU A 25 -11.52 -9.02 17.66
CA GLU A 25 -11.14 -9.13 19.09
C GLU A 25 -10.38 -10.43 19.43
N SER A 26 -10.59 -11.49 18.64
CA SER A 26 -9.91 -12.79 18.77
C SER A 26 -8.57 -12.87 18.03
N ALA A 27 -8.15 -11.81 17.32
CA ALA A 27 -6.90 -11.84 16.56
C ALA A 27 -5.70 -11.97 17.50
N THR A 28 -4.83 -12.92 17.23
CA THR A 28 -3.62 -13.14 18.02
C THR A 28 -2.45 -12.32 17.47
N THR A 29 -1.39 -12.15 18.26
CA THR A 29 -0.14 -11.55 17.77
C THR A 29 0.42 -12.30 16.56
N ALA A 30 0.29 -13.63 16.53
CA ALA A 30 0.75 -14.45 15.41
C ALA A 30 -0.05 -14.17 14.13
N ASP A 31 -1.35 -13.90 14.24
CA ASP A 31 -2.18 -13.53 13.08
C ASP A 31 -1.73 -12.19 12.49
N VAL A 32 -1.48 -11.20 13.36
CA VAL A 32 -0.99 -9.87 12.95
C VAL A 32 0.39 -9.96 12.31
N GLU A 33 1.29 -10.78 12.86
CA GLU A 33 2.62 -11.02 12.28
C GLU A 33 2.51 -11.74 10.92
N ALA A 34 1.64 -12.73 10.80
CA ALA A 34 1.40 -13.42 9.54
C ALA A 34 0.84 -12.48 8.46
N PHE A 35 -0.06 -11.56 8.83
CA PHE A 35 -0.57 -10.50 7.95
C PHE A 35 0.57 -9.56 7.51
N ARG A 36 1.34 -9.02 8.46
CA ARG A 36 2.49 -8.14 8.17
C ARG A 36 3.45 -8.80 7.19
N ASP A 37 3.83 -10.03 7.46
CA ASP A 37 4.79 -10.76 6.66
C ASP A 37 4.24 -11.09 5.27
N ALA A 38 2.94 -11.36 5.15
CA ALA A 38 2.28 -11.54 3.85
C ALA A 38 2.33 -10.25 3.02
N ILE A 39 1.97 -9.10 3.59
CA ILE A 39 2.06 -7.80 2.91
C ILE A 39 3.49 -7.48 2.48
N ALA A 40 4.48 -7.75 3.34
CA ALA A 40 5.90 -7.48 3.05
C ALA A 40 6.43 -8.26 1.86
N ARG A 41 5.88 -9.45 1.56
CA ARG A 41 6.29 -10.29 0.43
C ARG A 41 5.65 -9.88 -0.89
N LEU A 42 4.54 -9.15 -0.88
CA LEU A 42 3.78 -8.85 -2.11
C LEU A 42 4.60 -8.15 -3.19
N PRO A 43 5.40 -7.10 -2.91
CA PRO A 43 6.17 -6.43 -3.96
C PRO A 43 7.11 -7.40 -4.71
N GLY A 44 7.74 -8.34 -4.00
CA GLY A 44 8.61 -9.35 -4.59
C GLY A 44 7.88 -10.45 -5.35
N GLN A 45 6.59 -10.69 -5.06
CA GLN A 45 5.77 -11.72 -5.72
C GLN A 45 5.02 -11.19 -6.95
N VAL A 46 4.64 -9.91 -6.92
CA VAL A 46 3.82 -9.28 -7.96
C VAL A 46 4.65 -8.39 -8.90
N GLY A 47 5.79 -7.86 -8.42
CA GLY A 47 6.60 -6.85 -9.13
C GLY A 47 6.16 -5.41 -8.89
N VAL A 48 5.02 -5.22 -8.21
CA VAL A 48 4.45 -3.94 -7.74
C VAL A 48 3.80 -4.17 -6.37
N PRO A 49 3.61 -3.16 -5.51
CA PRO A 49 3.94 -1.72 -5.65
C PRO A 49 5.45 -1.41 -5.67
N LEU A 50 5.79 -0.18 -6.06
CA LEU A 50 7.16 0.34 -6.05
C LEU A 50 7.73 0.41 -4.63
N ARG A 51 6.90 0.84 -3.68
CA ARG A 51 7.22 0.96 -2.26
C ARG A 51 6.01 0.61 -1.43
N THR A 52 6.26 -0.03 -0.29
CA THR A 52 5.25 -0.29 0.75
C THR A 52 5.82 0.05 2.11
N ARG A 53 5.08 0.82 2.89
CA ARG A 53 5.29 1.03 4.33
C ARG A 53 4.09 0.45 5.07
N GLN A 54 4.32 -0.20 6.20
CA GLN A 54 3.26 -0.78 7.00
C GLN A 54 3.62 -0.83 8.48
N GLY A 55 2.63 -0.91 9.35
CA GLY A 55 2.84 -1.05 10.79
C GLY A 55 1.56 -1.04 11.61
N SER A 56 1.69 -1.54 12.85
CA SER A 56 0.65 -1.43 13.86
C SER A 56 0.52 0.00 14.36
N ASP A 57 -0.67 0.37 14.82
CA ASP A 57 -0.91 1.65 15.47
C ASP A 57 -0.11 1.80 16.77
N LEU A 58 0.31 3.03 17.05
CA LEU A 58 1.08 3.38 18.25
C LEU A 58 0.19 3.75 19.44
N GLY A 59 -1.13 3.87 19.25
CA GLY A 59 -2.08 4.19 20.32
C GLY A 59 -2.22 5.68 20.64
N GLU A 60 -1.70 6.57 19.78
CA GLU A 60 -1.73 8.03 20.01
C GLU A 60 -3.15 8.61 20.09
N ARG A 61 -4.16 7.93 19.51
CA ARG A 61 -5.56 8.35 19.57
C ARG A 61 -6.50 7.15 19.72
N PRO A 62 -7.59 7.28 20.51
CA PRO A 62 -8.50 6.18 20.79
C PRO A 62 -9.33 5.71 19.59
N THR A 63 -9.40 6.51 18.52
CA THR A 63 -10.19 6.21 17.31
C THR A 63 -9.32 5.77 16.13
N ASN A 64 -8.04 5.47 16.36
CA ASN A 64 -7.19 4.93 15.31
C ASN A 64 -7.66 3.53 14.91
N ALA A 65 -7.34 3.14 13.68
CA ALA A 65 -7.37 1.74 13.28
C ALA A 65 -6.17 1.00 13.92
N ASP A 66 -6.15 -0.33 13.87
CA ASP A 66 -5.08 -1.10 14.53
C ASP A 66 -3.81 -1.20 13.68
N TYR A 67 -3.94 -1.04 12.37
CA TYR A 67 -2.86 -1.25 11.41
C TYR A 67 -3.03 -0.39 10.17
N ALA A 68 -1.90 0.00 9.57
CA ALA A 68 -1.87 0.76 8.32
C ALA A 68 -0.90 0.15 7.30
N VAL A 69 -1.26 0.26 6.02
CA VAL A 69 -0.41 -0.04 4.86
C VAL A 69 -0.50 1.14 3.90
N VAL A 70 0.64 1.64 3.45
CA VAL A 70 0.75 2.69 2.44
C VAL A 70 1.62 2.16 1.32
N SER A 71 1.09 2.14 0.09
CA SER A 71 1.79 1.61 -1.08
C SER A 71 1.77 2.60 -2.24
N GLU A 72 2.90 2.73 -2.93
CA GLU A 72 3.10 3.63 -4.06
C GLU A 72 3.15 2.81 -5.37
N PHE A 73 2.32 3.17 -6.35
CA PHE A 73 2.24 2.54 -7.66
C PHE A 73 2.58 3.56 -8.75
N ALA A 74 3.26 3.13 -9.81
CA ALA A 74 3.55 4.01 -10.95
C ALA A 74 2.29 4.41 -11.72
N SER A 75 1.24 3.57 -11.68
CA SER A 75 0.00 3.81 -12.41
C SER A 75 -1.22 3.15 -11.78
N VAL A 76 -2.41 3.57 -12.22
CA VAL A 76 -3.68 2.89 -11.91
C VAL A 76 -3.71 1.45 -12.45
N GLU A 77 -3.03 1.17 -13.56
CA GLU A 77 -2.97 -0.18 -14.15
C GLU A 77 -2.15 -1.14 -13.28
N ASP A 78 -1.03 -0.67 -12.72
CA ASP A 78 -0.24 -1.45 -11.77
C ASP A 78 -1.04 -1.79 -10.51
N PHE A 79 -1.78 -0.80 -10.00
CA PHE A 79 -2.66 -1.02 -8.86
C PHE A 79 -3.74 -2.08 -9.16
N ARG A 80 -4.36 -2.05 -10.35
CA ARG A 80 -5.34 -3.07 -10.76
C ARG A 80 -4.71 -4.45 -10.92
N THR A 81 -3.52 -4.52 -11.51
CA THR A 81 -2.73 -5.75 -11.64
C THR A 81 -2.44 -6.34 -10.27
N TYR A 82 -2.01 -5.51 -9.33
CA TYR A 82 -1.78 -5.89 -7.94
C TYR A 82 -3.03 -6.46 -7.28
N LEU A 83 -4.18 -5.78 -7.40
CA LEU A 83 -5.43 -6.24 -6.78
C LEU A 83 -5.89 -7.60 -7.28
N ALA A 84 -5.74 -7.86 -8.58
CA ALA A 84 -6.13 -9.10 -9.23
C ALA A 84 -5.13 -10.24 -9.04
N HIS A 85 -3.92 -9.95 -8.55
CA HIS A 85 -2.85 -10.95 -8.48
C HIS A 85 -3.15 -12.04 -7.43
N PRO A 86 -2.93 -13.33 -7.73
CA PRO A 86 -3.18 -14.42 -6.78
C PRO A 86 -2.48 -14.24 -5.43
N ALA A 87 -1.28 -13.69 -5.41
CA ALA A 87 -0.55 -13.39 -4.17
C ALA A 87 -1.28 -12.37 -3.27
N HIS A 88 -1.85 -11.31 -3.85
CA HIS A 88 -2.64 -10.33 -3.09
C HIS A 88 -3.95 -10.93 -2.57
N LEU A 89 -4.59 -11.78 -3.37
CA LEU A 89 -5.81 -12.51 -2.97
C LEU A 89 -5.53 -13.53 -1.87
N ALA A 90 -4.31 -14.05 -1.77
CA ALA A 90 -3.88 -15.01 -0.76
C ALA A 90 -3.45 -14.37 0.58
N VAL A 91 -3.49 -13.04 0.72
CA VAL A 91 -3.22 -12.38 2.00
C VAL A 91 -4.25 -12.87 3.04
N PRO A 92 -3.82 -13.37 4.21
CA PRO A 92 -4.74 -13.88 5.22
C PRO A 92 -5.59 -12.73 5.80
N ARG A 93 -6.92 -12.85 5.72
CA ARG A 93 -7.86 -11.80 6.17
C ARG A 93 -8.90 -12.29 7.17
N ASP A 94 -8.84 -13.55 7.59
CA ASP A 94 -9.84 -14.15 8.49
C ASP A 94 -9.93 -13.46 9.86
N HIS A 95 -8.84 -12.83 10.28
CA HIS A 95 -8.73 -12.08 11.54
C HIS A 95 -8.93 -10.56 11.35
N VAL A 96 -9.36 -10.12 10.17
CA VAL A 96 -9.61 -8.70 9.85
C VAL A 96 -11.11 -8.41 9.94
N ARG A 97 -11.48 -7.48 10.84
CA ARG A 97 -12.87 -7.08 11.08
C ARG A 97 -13.38 -6.06 10.06
N SER A 98 -12.55 -5.06 9.75
CA SER A 98 -12.90 -4.01 8.81
C SER A 98 -11.67 -3.46 8.11
N VAL A 99 -11.84 -3.08 6.85
CA VAL A 99 -10.80 -2.46 6.02
C VAL A 99 -11.37 -1.18 5.42
N HIS A 100 -10.61 -0.10 5.47
CA HIS A 100 -10.90 1.13 4.77
C HIS A 100 -9.70 1.49 3.90
N SER A 101 -9.95 2.03 2.71
CA SER A 101 -8.87 2.45 1.83
C SER A 101 -9.22 3.71 1.07
N VAL A 102 -8.19 4.47 0.74
CA VAL A 102 -8.23 5.59 -0.18
C VAL A 102 -7.09 5.46 -1.17
N GLN A 103 -7.34 5.91 -2.40
CA GLN A 103 -6.32 6.06 -3.43
C GLN A 103 -6.33 7.52 -3.88
N PHE A 104 -5.16 8.11 -4.02
CA PHE A 104 -4.99 9.46 -4.52
C PHE A 104 -3.68 9.56 -5.29
N HIS A 105 -3.55 10.56 -6.14
CA HIS A 105 -2.32 10.80 -6.88
C HIS A 105 -1.40 11.75 -6.11
N VAL A 106 -0.10 11.48 -6.19
CA VAL A 106 0.96 12.39 -5.75
C VAL A 106 1.80 12.72 -6.97
N VAL A 107 2.03 14.01 -7.18
CA VAL A 107 2.97 14.52 -8.17
C VAL A 107 4.25 14.87 -7.42
N GLU A 108 5.33 14.16 -7.71
CA GLU A 108 6.65 14.51 -7.19
C GLU A 108 7.43 15.27 -8.27
N PRO A 109 8.03 16.43 -7.93
CA PRO A 109 9.05 17.02 -8.78
C PRO A 109 10.31 16.13 -8.74
N ASP A 110 10.95 15.95 -9.90
CA ASP A 110 12.21 15.21 -10.07
C ASP A 110 13.34 15.70 -9.15
#